data_AF-A0A7R9IJ74-F1
#
_entry.id   AF-A0A7R9IJ74-F1
#
_cell.length_a   1.000
_cell.length_b   1.000
_cell.length_c   1.000
_cell.angle_alpha   90.00
_cell.angle_beta   90.00
_cell.angle_gamma   90.00
#
_symmetry.space_group_name_H-M   'P 1'
#
loop_
_entity.id
_entity.type
_entity.pdbx_description
1 polymer ?
#
loop_
_entity_poly.entity_id
_entity_poly.type
_entity_poly.pdbx_seq_one_letter_code
_entity_poly.pdbx_strand_id
1 'polypeptide(L)'
;MLALSQYVCRDLWGNPETEQNYQDPTLAFKVNIGFAQPKTSRSQKLTERLKYLKERRADKDLEKLARTQQLTIPLDKVREEWQESGAAQHIKTVAEHYGVFQHLYGDAYFFPQVMLDVRYRQQGDDCFAIVHRGNVIKPAEAAVMPEVSYKANPDSLWTLLLTNLDGHLMLEDSEYVHWFV
;
A
#
# COMPACT_ATOMS: atom_id res chain seq x y z
N MET A 1 5.53 -22.22 -32.65
CA MET A 1 5.44 -20.80 -32.25
C MET A 1 5.07 -20.80 -30.78
N LEU A 2 6.02 -20.46 -29.91
CA LEU A 2 6.05 -20.80 -28.49
C LEU A 2 4.95 -20.08 -27.69
N ALA A 3 3.99 -20.84 -27.18
CA ALA A 3 3.11 -20.40 -26.10
C ALA A 3 3.90 -20.47 -24.78
N LEU A 4 4.29 -19.31 -24.26
CA LEU A 4 4.93 -19.21 -22.95
C LEU A 4 3.90 -19.53 -21.87
N SER A 5 3.98 -20.77 -21.42
CA SER A 5 3.43 -21.35 -20.20
C SER A 5 3.28 -20.33 -19.07
N GLN A 6 2.05 -20.08 -18.67
CA GLN A 6 1.71 -19.60 -17.33
C GLN A 6 2.16 -20.67 -16.34
N TYR A 7 3.35 -20.51 -15.78
CA TYR A 7 3.80 -21.29 -14.63
C TYR A 7 2.95 -20.89 -13.42
N VAL A 8 1.77 -21.51 -13.30
CA VAL A 8 1.21 -21.85 -12.00
C VAL A 8 2.25 -22.76 -11.35
N CYS A 9 2.78 -22.37 -10.19
CA CYS A 9 3.50 -23.30 -9.32
C CYS A 9 2.56 -24.48 -9.04
N ARG A 10 2.72 -25.55 -9.81
CA ARG A 10 1.97 -26.78 -9.64
C ARG A 10 2.64 -27.51 -8.48
N ASP A 11 2.03 -27.43 -7.32
CA ASP A 11 2.34 -28.28 -6.18
C ASP A 11 2.12 -29.74 -6.60
N LEU A 12 3.20 -30.40 -7.02
CA LEU A 12 3.19 -31.79 -7.49
C LEU A 12 3.37 -32.80 -6.35
N TRP A 13 3.45 -32.32 -5.11
CA TRP A 13 3.47 -33.15 -3.91
C TRP A 13 2.53 -32.48 -2.90
N GLY A 14 1.39 -33.13 -2.63
CA GLY A 14 0.34 -32.62 -1.75
C GLY A 14 0.93 -32.21 -0.40
N ASN A 15 0.93 -30.91 -0.13
CA ASN A 15 1.30 -30.39 1.17
C ASN A 15 0.06 -30.50 2.07
N PRO A 16 0.05 -31.30 3.15
CA PRO A 16 -1.17 -31.54 3.94
C PRO A 16 -1.78 -30.23 4.52
N GLU A 17 -0.97 -29.18 4.68
CA GLU A 17 -1.42 -27.85 5.10
C GLU A 17 -2.30 -27.14 4.04
N THR A 18 -2.10 -27.41 2.74
CA THR A 18 -2.91 -26.80 1.68
C THR A 18 -4.27 -27.47 1.54
N GLU A 19 -4.39 -28.75 1.90
CA GLU A 19 -5.66 -29.47 1.96
C GLU A 19 -6.51 -29.03 3.17
N GLN A 20 -5.87 -28.76 4.32
CA GLN A 20 -6.57 -28.28 5.53
C GLN A 20 -7.08 -26.85 5.41
N ASN A 21 -6.39 -25.99 4.65
CA ASN A 21 -6.79 -24.60 4.39
C ASN A 21 -7.50 -24.42 3.03
N TYR A 22 -8.00 -25.50 2.42
CA TYR A 22 -8.71 -25.40 1.16
C TYR A 22 -10.02 -24.63 1.33
N GLN A 23 -10.10 -23.46 0.71
CA GLN A 23 -11.34 -22.68 0.62
C GLN A 23 -12.00 -22.94 -0.73
N ASP A 24 -13.30 -23.20 -0.74
CA ASP A 24 -14.06 -23.45 -1.96
C ASP A 24 -13.98 -22.21 -2.88
N PRO A 25 -13.40 -22.32 -4.08
CA PRO A 25 -13.21 -21.19 -4.99
C PRO A 25 -14.54 -20.60 -5.51
N THR A 26 -15.66 -21.31 -5.37
CA THR A 26 -16.99 -20.80 -5.73
C THR A 26 -17.60 -19.91 -4.64
N LEU A 27 -17.17 -20.09 -3.38
CA LEU A 27 -17.64 -19.31 -2.23
C LEU A 27 -16.65 -18.22 -1.84
N ALA A 28 -15.34 -18.46 -1.97
CA ALA A 28 -14.27 -17.55 -1.57
C ALA A 28 -13.75 -16.68 -2.74
N PHE A 29 -14.65 -16.03 -3.47
CA PHE A 29 -14.23 -15.10 -4.53
C PHE A 29 -14.05 -13.68 -3.97
N LYS A 30 -12.83 -13.14 -4.10
CA LYS A 30 -12.53 -11.80 -3.61
C LYS A 30 -13.05 -10.71 -4.55
N VAL A 31 -13.83 -9.76 -4.04
CA VAL A 31 -14.44 -8.68 -4.84
C VAL A 31 -13.70 -7.36 -4.65
N ASN A 32 -13.37 -6.68 -5.75
CA ASN A 32 -12.80 -5.34 -5.66
C ASN A 32 -13.91 -4.29 -5.49
N ILE A 33 -13.96 -3.62 -4.34
CA ILE A 33 -14.91 -2.55 -4.01
C ILE A 33 -14.34 -1.14 -4.18
N GLY A 34 -13.08 -1.03 -4.64
CA GLY A 34 -12.36 0.23 -4.78
C GLY A 34 -12.62 0.98 -6.09
N PHE A 35 -11.94 2.13 -6.21
CA PHE A 35 -11.91 2.89 -7.45
C PHE A 35 -11.32 2.11 -8.63
N ALA A 36 -11.77 2.47 -9.83
CA ALA A 36 -11.23 1.95 -11.08
C ALA A 36 -9.73 2.28 -11.20
N GLN A 37 -8.93 1.28 -11.56
CA GLN A 37 -7.49 1.47 -11.76
C GLN A 37 -7.23 2.28 -13.03
N PRO A 38 -6.30 3.25 -13.00
CA PRO A 38 -5.91 4.00 -14.19
C PRO A 38 -5.34 3.04 -15.24
N LYS A 39 -5.95 3.01 -16.42
CA LYS A 39 -5.48 2.19 -17.54
C LYS A 39 -4.25 2.82 -18.16
N THR A 40 -3.07 2.37 -17.77
CA THR A 40 -1.81 2.82 -18.40
C THR A 40 -1.35 1.85 -19.47
N SER A 41 -0.93 2.36 -20.63
CA SER A 41 -0.35 1.52 -21.68
C SER A 41 1.02 0.99 -21.23
N ARG A 42 1.12 -0.34 -21.09
CA ARG A 42 2.37 -1.02 -20.71
C ARG A 42 3.51 -0.73 -21.69
N SER A 43 3.19 -0.66 -22.98
CA SER A 43 4.18 -0.41 -24.03
C SER A 43 4.78 0.99 -23.92
N GLN A 44 3.94 2.01 -23.67
CA GLN A 44 4.40 3.39 -23.52
C GLN A 44 5.32 3.53 -22.30
N LYS A 45 4.89 3.02 -21.14
CA LYS A 45 5.69 3.00 -19.90
C LYS A 45 7.05 2.32 -20.09
N LEU A 46 7.09 1.20 -20.82
CA LEU A 46 8.32 0.48 -21.09
C LEU A 46 9.27 1.31 -21.96
N THR A 47 8.76 1.92 -23.03
CA THR A 47 9.55 2.77 -23.93
C THR A 47 10.14 3.97 -23.20
N GLU A 48 9.35 4.65 -22.37
CA GLU A 48 9.81 5.77 -21.54
C GLU A 48 10.91 5.34 -20.57
N ARG A 49 10.70 4.22 -19.87
CA ARG A 49 11.69 3.66 -18.93
C ARG A 49 12.99 3.28 -19.63
N LEU A 50 12.92 2.66 -20.82
CA LEU A 50 14.10 2.31 -21.59
C LEU A 50 14.87 3.55 -22.07
N LYS A 51 14.15 4.59 -22.50
CA LYS A 51 14.76 5.88 -22.88
C LYS A 51 15.48 6.51 -21.69
N TYR A 52 14.80 6.60 -20.55
CA TYR A 52 15.38 7.12 -19.30
C TYR A 52 16.64 6.35 -18.88
N LEU A 53 16.59 5.01 -18.91
CA LEU A 53 17.75 4.18 -18.58
C LEU A 53 18.91 4.37 -19.56
N LYS A 54 18.63 4.54 -20.85
CA LYS A 54 19.65 4.79 -21.87
C LYS A 54 20.36 6.12 -21.62
N GLU A 55 19.62 7.17 -21.32
CA GLU A 55 20.16 8.50 -21.00
C GLU A 55 21.01 8.47 -19.72
N ARG A 56 20.52 7.84 -18.65
CA ARG A 56 21.25 7.72 -17.39
C ARG A 56 22.51 6.86 -17.48
N ARG A 57 22.52 5.82 -18.33
CA ARG A 57 23.71 5.00 -18.57
C ARG A 57 24.77 5.69 -19.44
N ALA A 58 24.37 6.67 -20.26
CA ALA A 58 25.30 7.43 -21.09
C ALA A 58 26.05 8.51 -20.29
N ASP A 59 25.53 8.89 -19.12
CA ASP A 59 26.13 9.85 -18.22
C ASP A 59 27.40 9.27 -17.57
N LYS A 60 28.55 9.85 -17.93
CA LYS A 60 29.87 9.41 -17.46
C LYS A 60 30.12 9.76 -16.00
N ASP A 61 29.46 10.79 -15.47
CA ASP A 61 29.69 11.20 -14.09
C ASP A 61 28.90 10.33 -13.12
N LEU A 62 27.69 9.92 -13.52
CA LEU A 62 26.90 8.91 -12.80
C LEU A 62 27.61 7.55 -12.76
N GLU A 63 28.26 7.14 -13.87
CA GLU A 63 29.09 5.92 -13.90
C GLU A 63 30.26 6.00 -12.92
N LYS A 64 31.01 7.12 -12.91
CA LYS A 64 32.13 7.30 -11.98
C LYS A 64 31.67 7.22 -10.53
N LEU A 65 30.58 7.90 -10.17
CA LEU A 65 30.02 7.90 -8.82
C LEU A 65 29.53 6.50 -8.40
N ALA A 66 28.94 5.73 -9.33
CA ALA A 66 28.56 4.36 -9.07
C ALA A 66 29.79 3.46 -8.86
N ARG A 67 30.83 3.61 -9.69
CA ARG A 67 32.09 2.86 -9.59
C ARG A 67 32.85 3.16 -8.30
N THR A 68 32.79 4.40 -7.80
CA THR A 68 33.40 4.79 -6.52
C THR A 68 32.49 4.54 -5.31
N GLN A 69 31.29 3.98 -5.50
CA GLN A 69 30.30 3.73 -4.46
C GLN A 69 29.84 4.98 -3.69
N GLN A 70 29.91 6.15 -4.33
CA GLN A 70 29.50 7.44 -3.76
C GLN A 70 28.13 7.91 -4.25
N LEU A 71 27.49 7.13 -5.14
CA LEU A 71 26.17 7.45 -5.67
C LEU A 71 25.12 7.43 -4.55
N THR A 72 24.55 8.59 -4.25
CA THR A 72 23.47 8.75 -3.27
C THR A 72 22.14 8.92 -3.99
N ILE A 73 21.12 8.15 -3.58
CA ILE A 73 19.78 8.21 -4.17
C ILE A 73 18.89 9.06 -3.25
N PRO A 74 18.22 10.10 -3.77
CA PRO A 74 17.29 10.90 -2.98
C PRO A 74 16.02 10.09 -2.66
N LEU A 75 15.83 9.72 -1.39
CA LEU A 75 14.72 8.88 -0.94
C LEU A 75 13.36 9.55 -1.11
N ASP A 76 13.29 10.87 -0.99
CA ASP A 76 12.03 11.62 -1.15
C ASP A 76 11.44 11.43 -2.56
N LYS A 77 12.30 11.53 -3.60
CA LYS A 77 11.89 11.30 -4.99
C LYS A 77 11.48 9.86 -5.24
N VAL A 78 12.17 8.91 -4.59
CA VAL A 78 11.80 7.48 -4.67
C VAL A 78 10.41 7.27 -4.07
N ARG A 79 10.11 7.92 -2.94
CA ARG A 79 8.79 7.86 -2.29
C ARG A 79 7.70 8.46 -3.16
N GLU A 80 7.94 9.61 -3.79
CA GLU A 80 7.01 10.26 -4.73
C GLU A 80 6.71 9.34 -5.94
N GLU A 81 7.74 8.83 -6.60
CA GLU A 81 7.57 7.92 -7.76
C GLU A 81 6.89 6.61 -7.35
N TRP A 82 7.19 6.11 -6.15
CA TRP A 82 6.53 4.92 -5.60
C TRP A 82 5.04 5.15 -5.35
N GLN A 83 4.65 6.31 -4.81
CA GLN A 83 3.25 6.68 -4.58
C GLN A 83 2.40 6.64 -5.86
N GLU A 84 2.98 7.05 -7.00
CA GLU A 84 2.27 7.07 -8.30
C GLU A 84 2.26 5.72 -9.03
N SER A 85 3.30 4.90 -8.83
CA SER A 85 3.51 3.70 -9.63
C SER A 85 2.98 2.42 -8.97
N GLY A 86 3.47 2.10 -7.78
CA GLY A 86 3.32 0.77 -7.15
C GLY A 86 2.75 0.78 -5.75
N ALA A 87 2.59 1.96 -5.13
CA ALA A 87 2.14 2.06 -3.75
C ALA A 87 0.80 1.37 -3.53
N ALA A 88 -0.21 1.60 -4.38
CA ALA A 88 -1.53 1.00 -4.20
C ALA A 88 -1.49 -0.54 -4.08
N GLN A 89 -0.61 -1.20 -4.85
CA GLN A 89 -0.43 -2.66 -4.79
C GLN A 89 0.28 -3.09 -3.51
N HIS A 90 1.38 -2.43 -3.15
CA HIS A 90 2.14 -2.78 -1.95
C HIS A 90 1.30 -2.56 -0.69
N ILE A 91 0.51 -1.49 -0.64
CA ILE A 91 -0.36 -1.18 0.50
C ILE A 91 -1.47 -2.22 0.62
N LYS A 92 -2.06 -2.65 -0.51
CA LYS A 92 -3.01 -3.77 -0.51
C LYS A 92 -2.38 -5.01 0.11
N THR A 93 -1.16 -5.39 -0.31
CA THR A 93 -0.47 -6.57 0.24
C THR A 93 -0.23 -6.44 1.74
N VAL A 94 0.14 -5.25 2.22
CA VAL A 94 0.31 -5.00 3.65
C VAL A 94 -1.02 -5.11 4.39
N ALA A 95 -2.11 -4.53 3.86
CA ALA A 95 -3.44 -4.63 4.45
C ALA A 95 -3.98 -6.07 4.47
N GLU A 96 -3.69 -6.87 3.45
CA GLU A 96 -4.00 -8.31 3.43
C GLU A 96 -3.20 -9.06 4.49
N HIS A 97 -1.93 -8.74 4.67
CA HIS A 97 -1.09 -9.38 5.69
C HIS A 97 -1.57 -9.10 7.12
N TYR A 98 -2.06 -7.89 7.38
CA TYR A 98 -2.64 -7.51 8.68
C TYR A 98 -4.11 -7.95 8.86
N GLY A 99 -4.72 -8.64 7.88
CA GLY A 99 -6.12 -9.08 7.97
C GLY A 99 -7.16 -7.95 7.89
N VAL A 100 -6.76 -6.72 7.56
CA VAL A 100 -7.62 -5.53 7.58
C VAL A 100 -8.84 -5.68 6.68
N PHE A 101 -8.66 -6.22 5.47
CA PHE A 101 -9.79 -6.43 4.55
C PHE A 101 -10.75 -7.51 5.01
N GLN A 102 -10.21 -8.58 5.61
CA GLN A 102 -11.01 -9.69 6.11
C GLN A 102 -11.90 -9.24 7.26
N HIS A 103 -11.36 -8.47 8.21
CA HIS A 103 -12.13 -8.00 9.37
C HIS A 103 -13.17 -6.94 8.97
N LEU A 104 -12.81 -5.97 8.12
CA LEU A 104 -13.71 -4.87 7.77
C LEU A 104 -14.76 -5.22 6.70
N TYR A 105 -14.39 -6.05 5.72
CA TYR A 105 -15.19 -6.26 4.51
C TYR A 105 -15.38 -7.74 4.12
N GLY A 106 -14.87 -8.68 4.92
CA GLY A 106 -14.91 -10.10 4.60
C GLY A 106 -14.14 -10.42 3.31
N ASP A 107 -14.88 -10.81 2.27
CA ASP A 107 -14.30 -11.21 0.98
C ASP A 107 -14.04 -10.04 0.02
N ALA A 108 -14.24 -8.79 0.45
CA ALA A 108 -13.97 -7.62 -0.37
C ALA A 108 -12.60 -6.98 -0.10
N TYR A 109 -11.99 -6.43 -1.15
CA TYR A 109 -10.73 -5.70 -1.08
C TYR A 109 -10.77 -4.45 -1.94
N PHE A 110 -9.81 -3.54 -1.75
CA PHE A 110 -9.62 -2.42 -2.66
C PHE A 110 -8.15 -2.03 -2.79
N PHE A 111 -7.86 -1.23 -3.80
CA PHE A 111 -6.55 -0.61 -3.99
C PHE A 111 -6.60 0.85 -3.54
N PRO A 112 -5.83 1.25 -2.51
CA PRO A 112 -5.78 2.65 -2.07
C PRO A 112 -5.20 3.54 -3.17
N GLN A 113 -6.07 4.22 -3.91
CA GLN A 113 -5.66 5.16 -4.97
C GLN A 113 -5.28 6.53 -4.40
N VAL A 114 -6.00 6.97 -3.36
CA VAL A 114 -5.74 8.23 -2.68
C VAL A 114 -4.82 7.94 -1.50
N MET A 115 -3.62 8.52 -1.54
CA MET A 115 -2.66 8.42 -0.45
C MET A 115 -3.04 9.42 0.65
N LEU A 116 -3.31 8.87 1.84
CA LEU A 116 -3.53 9.65 3.05
C LEU A 116 -2.19 9.83 3.77
N ASP A 117 -1.84 11.06 4.07
CA ASP A 117 -0.74 11.40 4.96
C ASP A 117 -1.32 11.88 6.29
N VAL A 118 -1.13 11.06 7.33
CA VAL A 118 -1.67 11.29 8.67
C VAL A 118 -0.50 11.50 9.63
N ARG A 119 -0.58 12.54 10.47
CA ARG A 119 0.45 12.87 11.47
C ARG A 119 -0.15 13.43 12.75
N TYR A 120 0.45 13.11 13.88
CA TYR A 120 0.06 13.63 15.19
C TYR A 120 1.08 14.65 15.68
N ARG A 121 0.62 15.85 16.02
CA ARG A 121 1.46 16.90 16.60
C ARG A 121 1.81 16.54 18.05
N GLN A 122 3.10 16.57 18.38
CA GLN A 122 3.57 16.25 19.73
C GLN A 122 3.47 17.47 20.65
N GLN A 123 3.18 17.23 21.93
CA GLN A 123 3.15 18.30 22.94
C GLN A 123 4.57 18.76 23.27
N GLY A 124 4.86 20.04 23.07
CA GLY A 124 6.08 20.70 23.55
C GLY A 124 7.21 20.87 22.53
N ASP A 125 7.04 20.45 21.28
CA ASP A 125 8.02 20.67 20.20
C ASP A 125 7.32 20.71 18.82
N ASP A 126 7.99 21.23 17.79
CA ASP A 126 7.50 21.20 16.39
C ASP A 126 7.73 19.82 15.72
N CYS A 127 7.66 18.77 16.54
CA CYS A 127 7.82 17.38 16.14
C CYS A 127 6.47 16.72 15.81
N PHE A 128 6.48 15.83 14.82
CA PHE A 128 5.30 15.09 14.39
C PHE A 128 5.55 13.58 14.45
N ALA A 129 4.58 12.83 15.02
CA ALA A 129 4.55 11.39 14.90
C ALA A 129 3.80 11.03 13.61
N ILE A 130 4.52 10.46 12.65
CA ILE A 130 3.97 10.14 11.32
C ILE A 130 3.34 8.75 11.35
N VAL A 131 2.11 8.65 10.86
CA VAL A 131 1.43 7.37 10.67
C VAL A 131 1.87 6.75 9.35
N HIS A 132 2.34 5.51 9.44
CA HIS A 132 2.65 4.64 8.32
C HIS A 132 1.81 3.36 8.44
N ARG A 133 2.06 2.40 7.55
CA ARG A 133 1.22 1.19 7.42
C ARG A 133 1.81 0.10 8.29
N GLY A 134 1.37 0.04 9.55
CA GLY A 134 1.82 -0.96 10.52
C GLY A 134 2.96 -0.51 11.43
N ASN A 135 3.32 0.78 11.45
CA ASN A 135 4.22 1.28 12.48
C ASN A 135 3.47 1.45 13.80
N VAL A 136 4.18 1.28 14.91
CA VAL A 136 3.62 1.44 16.25
C VAL A 136 3.70 2.91 16.65
N ILE A 137 2.56 3.48 17.05
CA ILE A 137 2.45 4.83 17.62
C ILE A 137 1.97 4.68 19.05
N LYS A 138 2.57 5.42 19.98
CA LYS A 138 2.19 5.31 21.39
C LYS A 138 0.87 6.04 21.63
N PRO A 139 0.03 5.54 22.55
CA PRO A 139 -1.21 6.24 22.92
C PRO A 139 -0.98 7.68 23.39
N ALA A 140 0.13 7.95 24.07
CA ALA A 140 0.52 9.30 24.48
C ALA A 140 0.79 10.25 23.30
N GLU A 141 1.32 9.72 22.19
CA GLU A 141 1.62 10.46 20.96
C GLU A 141 0.35 10.70 20.13
N ALA A 142 -0.67 9.86 20.30
CA ALA A 142 -1.97 9.90 19.62
C ALA A 142 -3.11 10.46 20.52
N ALA A 143 -2.76 11.23 21.56
CA ALA A 143 -3.73 11.79 22.50
C ALA A 143 -4.55 12.96 21.92
N VAL A 144 -4.05 13.58 20.84
CA VAL A 144 -4.70 14.71 20.15
C VAL A 144 -5.20 14.28 18.77
N MET A 145 -6.12 15.04 18.19
CA MET A 145 -6.61 14.79 16.83
C MET A 145 -5.46 14.86 15.81
N PRO A 146 -5.39 13.92 14.84
CA PRO A 146 -4.34 13.96 13.82
C PRO A 146 -4.60 15.04 12.78
N GLU A 147 -3.53 15.52 12.17
CA GLU A 147 -3.57 16.26 10.92
C GLU A 147 -3.59 15.26 9.75
N VAL A 148 -4.58 15.39 8.87
CA VAL A 148 -4.76 14.53 7.70
C VAL A 148 -4.69 15.37 6.44
N SER A 149 -3.86 14.93 5.50
CA SER A 149 -3.70 15.57 4.20
C SER A 149 -3.76 14.53 3.08
N TYR A 150 -4.42 14.89 1.98
CA TYR A 150 -4.56 14.04 0.80
C TYR A 150 -4.85 14.89 -0.44
N LYS A 151 -4.54 14.34 -1.62
CA LYS A 151 -4.81 15.00 -2.90
C LYS A 151 -6.24 14.68 -3.34
N ALA A 152 -7.07 15.71 -3.46
CA ALA A 152 -8.46 15.59 -3.89
C ALA A 152 -8.92 16.77 -4.74
N ASN A 153 -10.01 16.58 -5.47
CA ASN A 153 -10.65 17.66 -6.24
C ASN A 153 -11.41 18.60 -5.29
N PRO A 154 -11.39 19.93 -5.51
CA PRO A 154 -12.07 20.88 -4.63
C PRO A 154 -13.58 20.61 -4.44
N ASP A 155 -14.24 20.10 -5.47
CA ASP A 155 -15.69 19.84 -5.46
C ASP A 155 -16.05 18.42 -4.98
N SER A 156 -15.05 17.61 -4.58
CA SER A 156 -15.29 16.24 -4.15
C SER A 156 -15.55 16.15 -2.65
N LEU A 157 -16.52 15.32 -2.27
CA LEU A 157 -16.84 15.01 -0.88
C LEU A 157 -16.13 13.72 -0.46
N TRP A 158 -15.54 13.73 0.73
CA TRP A 158 -14.82 12.62 1.32
C TRP A 158 -15.29 12.41 2.75
N THR A 159 -15.24 11.16 3.20
CA THR A 159 -15.53 10.77 4.58
C THR A 159 -14.29 10.09 5.13
N LEU A 160 -13.92 10.44 6.36
CA LEU A 160 -12.79 9.84 7.06
C LEU A 160 -13.28 9.07 8.27
N LEU A 161 -12.78 7.84 8.41
CA LEU A 161 -13.13 6.94 9.50
C LEU A 161 -11.84 6.39 10.13
N LEU A 162 -11.78 6.43 11.46
CA LEU A 162 -10.75 5.79 12.27
C LEU A 162 -11.42 4.75 13.17
N THR A 163 -11.15 3.46 12.90
CA THR A 163 -11.63 2.34 13.72
C THR A 163 -10.48 1.61 14.41
N ASN A 164 -10.81 0.99 15.53
CA ASN A 164 -9.95 0.05 16.22
C ASN A 164 -10.58 -1.34 16.13
N LEU A 165 -9.91 -2.23 15.38
CA LEU A 165 -10.38 -3.57 15.06
C LEU A 165 -10.35 -4.51 16.26
N ASP A 166 -9.30 -4.41 17.10
CA ASP A 166 -9.04 -5.38 18.18
C ASP A 166 -9.36 -4.82 19.57
N GLY A 167 -9.82 -3.57 19.65
CA GLY A 167 -9.99 -2.85 20.91
C GLY A 167 -11.26 -3.19 21.68
N HIS A 168 -12.15 -4.01 21.12
CA HIS A 168 -13.45 -4.25 21.72
C HIS A 168 -13.38 -5.28 22.85
N LEU A 169 -13.86 -4.91 24.05
CA LEU A 169 -13.63 -5.69 25.28
C LEU A 169 -14.73 -6.74 25.56
N MET A 170 -15.89 -6.64 24.92
CA MET A 170 -17.08 -7.44 25.26
C MET A 170 -17.54 -8.39 24.14
N LEU A 171 -17.63 -7.88 22.91
CA LEU A 171 -18.01 -8.60 21.70
C LEU A 171 -16.79 -8.82 20.78
N GLU A 172 -16.64 -10.03 20.28
CA GLU A 172 -15.50 -10.46 19.45
C GLU A 172 -15.54 -9.89 18.01
N ASP A 173 -16.73 -9.76 17.43
CA ASP A 173 -16.95 -9.29 16.05
C ASP A 173 -17.38 -7.82 15.99
N SER A 174 -16.82 -6.97 16.84
CA SER A 174 -17.19 -5.55 16.84
C SER A 174 -16.00 -4.64 17.06
N GLU A 175 -16.12 -3.42 16.53
CA GLU A 175 -15.02 -2.46 16.46
C GLU A 175 -15.42 -1.17 17.17
N TYR A 176 -14.43 -0.41 17.64
CA TYR A 176 -14.67 0.95 18.14
C TYR A 176 -14.35 2.00 17.08
N VAL A 177 -15.31 2.91 16.88
CA VAL A 177 -15.11 4.11 16.06
C VAL A 177 -14.49 5.20 16.95
N HIS A 178 -13.25 5.56 16.68
CA HIS A 178 -12.54 6.62 17.39
C HIS A 178 -12.77 8.00 16.77
N TRP A 179 -12.94 8.06 15.44
CA TRP A 179 -13.12 9.32 14.73
C TRP A 179 -13.92 9.11 13.45
N PHE A 180 -14.86 10.02 13.18
CA PHE A 180 -15.71 10.01 12.00
C PHE A 180 -15.96 11.46 11.57
N VAL A 181 -15.59 11.80 10.33
CA VAL A 181 -15.72 13.14 9.73
C VAL A 181 -16.31 13.04 8.34
#